data_AF-A0A257MER5-F1
#
_entry.id   AF-A0A257MER5-F1
#
_cell.length_a   1.000
_cell.length_b   1.000
_cell.length_c   1.000
_cell.angle_alpha   90.00
_cell.angle_beta   90.00
_cell.angle_gamma   90.00
#
_symmetry.space_group_name_H-M   'P 1'
#
loop_
_entity.id
_entity.type
_entity.pdbx_description
1 polymer ?
#
loop_
_entity_poly.entity_id
_entity_poly.type
_entity_poly.pdbx_seq_one_letter_code
_entity_poly.pdbx_strand_id
1 'polypeptide(L)'
;MSWAGPSWTFARISLSPQIHFMFQRIGFADADSGLEEAEYVVVGLPFDGTASFRSGSRDGPDAIRLASFNFESYDSYYGVDLSELDICDLGNMELGADPAYAQETIKEGIELLPERAVAIFLGGEHSITPAIVEGLGRRSGALGVLVLDAHLDLREDYGCTASSHACASRRILEKDVVAGYASIGIRSGS
;
A
#
# COMPACT_ATOMS: atom_id res chain seq x y z
N MET A 1 64.72 1.80 16.67
CA MET A 1 63.40 1.23 16.41
C MET A 1 62.36 2.20 16.94
N SER A 2 61.82 3.05 16.05
CA SER A 2 60.79 4.04 16.37
C SER A 2 59.66 3.84 15.37
N TRP A 3 58.48 3.47 15.87
CA TRP A 3 57.26 3.32 15.08
C TRP A 3 56.53 4.67 15.09
N ALA A 4 56.29 5.25 13.92
CA ALA A 4 55.45 6.43 13.72
C ALA A 4 54.35 6.06 12.72
N GLY A 5 53.12 5.90 13.20
CA GLY A 5 51.95 5.71 12.35
C GLY A 5 51.35 7.06 11.92
N PRO A 6 50.82 7.22 10.70
CA PRO A 6 50.14 8.44 10.31
C PRO A 6 48.69 8.45 10.79
N SER A 7 48.32 9.53 11.49
CA SER A 7 46.95 9.93 11.76
C SER A 7 46.36 10.64 10.54
N TRP A 8 45.20 10.17 10.08
CA TRP A 8 44.31 10.93 9.21
C TRP A 8 42.87 10.73 9.65
N THR A 9 42.32 11.78 10.25
CA THR A 9 40.94 11.91 10.70
C THR A 9 40.09 12.33 9.50
N PHE A 10 39.29 11.41 8.95
CA PHE A 10 38.12 11.78 8.15
C PHE A 10 36.91 11.78 9.07
N ALA A 11 36.46 12.96 9.46
CA ALA A 11 35.14 13.12 10.07
C ALA A 11 34.07 12.87 9.00
N ARG A 12 33.67 11.61 8.83
CA ARG A 12 32.35 11.31 8.28
C ARG A 12 31.33 11.73 9.34
N ILE A 13 30.66 12.87 9.13
CA ILE A 13 29.34 13.05 9.75
C ILE A 13 28.39 12.17 8.95
N SER A 14 28.41 10.87 9.26
CA SER A 14 27.30 9.97 8.97
C SER A 14 26.22 10.34 9.99
N LEU A 15 25.15 10.98 9.54
CA LEU A 15 23.92 10.97 10.34
C LEU A 15 23.53 9.50 10.50
N SER A 16 23.26 9.08 11.73
CA SER A 16 23.16 7.68 12.10
C SER A 16 21.74 7.13 11.90
N PRO A 17 21.57 5.80 11.74
CA PRO A 17 20.28 5.10 11.78
C PRO A 17 19.43 5.36 13.05
N GLN A 18 19.96 6.10 14.01
CA GLN A 18 19.37 6.29 15.34
C GLN A 18 18.18 7.27 15.36
N ILE A 19 18.01 8.13 14.35
CA ILE A 19 16.82 9.00 14.23
C ILE A 19 15.61 8.22 13.68
N HIS A 20 15.84 7.18 12.89
CA HIS A 20 14.81 6.22 12.44
C HIS A 20 14.20 5.43 13.63
N PHE A 21 14.89 5.42 14.78
CA PHE A 21 14.60 4.58 15.96
C PHE A 21 13.95 5.31 17.14
N MET A 22 13.78 6.64 17.12
CA MET A 22 13.27 7.36 18.30
C MET A 22 11.75 7.28 18.48
N PHE A 23 10.99 6.92 17.44
CA PHE A 23 9.56 6.62 17.50
C PHE A 23 9.25 5.58 16.42
N GLN A 24 9.11 4.31 16.79
CA GLN A 24 8.65 3.26 15.88
C GLN A 24 7.20 3.55 15.49
N ARG A 25 6.95 3.84 14.21
CA ARG A 25 5.61 3.66 13.62
C ARG A 25 5.35 2.16 13.62
N ILE A 26 4.12 1.75 13.91
CA ILE A 26 3.76 0.32 13.82
C ILE A 26 3.99 -0.10 12.37
N GLY A 27 4.96 -0.99 12.13
CA GLY A 27 5.24 -1.65 10.86
C GLY A 27 4.59 -3.04 10.82
N PHE A 28 4.49 -3.63 9.63
CA PHE A 28 4.09 -5.02 9.46
C PHE A 28 5.21 -5.93 9.99
N ALA A 29 4.83 -7.00 10.71
CA ALA A 29 5.80 -7.96 11.25
C ALA A 29 6.64 -8.59 10.12
N ASP A 30 7.93 -8.81 10.37
CA ASP A 30 8.90 -9.39 9.43
C ASP A 30 9.20 -8.54 8.17
N ALA A 31 8.73 -7.31 8.10
CA ALA A 31 8.98 -6.39 6.99
C ALA A 31 10.22 -5.49 7.22
N ASP A 32 11.39 -6.11 7.35
CA ASP A 32 12.63 -5.44 7.74
C ASP A 32 13.54 -4.98 6.57
N SER A 33 13.20 -5.32 5.33
CA SER A 33 14.02 -4.98 4.16
C SER A 33 13.89 -3.50 3.77
N GLY A 34 14.99 -2.93 3.26
CA GLY A 34 14.96 -1.61 2.62
C GLY A 34 14.22 -1.63 1.28
N LEU A 35 13.82 -0.45 0.82
CA LEU A 35 13.00 -0.30 -0.38
C LEU A 35 13.70 -0.79 -1.66
N GLU A 36 15.02 -0.61 -1.76
CA GLU A 36 15.76 -0.92 -2.99
C GLU A 36 15.95 -2.43 -3.20
N GLU A 37 16.05 -3.18 -2.12
CA GLU A 37 16.20 -4.64 -2.08
C GLU A 37 14.87 -5.39 -2.05
N ALA A 38 13.77 -4.74 -1.67
CA ALA A 38 12.44 -5.33 -1.53
C ALA A 38 11.93 -6.08 -2.79
N GLU A 39 11.44 -7.30 -2.58
CA GLU A 39 10.60 -8.04 -3.52
C GLU A 39 9.11 -7.73 -3.32
N TYR A 40 8.71 -7.41 -2.08
CA TYR A 40 7.35 -7.02 -1.71
C TYR A 40 7.37 -5.68 -0.99
N VAL A 41 6.47 -4.78 -1.37
CA VAL A 41 6.36 -3.46 -0.73
C VAL A 41 4.97 -3.24 -0.17
N VAL A 42 4.85 -3.15 1.15
CA VAL A 42 3.62 -2.85 1.87
C VAL A 42 3.45 -1.34 1.99
N VAL A 43 2.27 -0.85 1.61
CA VAL A 43 1.92 0.58 1.67
C VAL A 43 0.54 0.73 2.27
N GLY A 44 0.41 1.54 3.32
CA GLY A 44 -0.87 1.87 3.92
C GLY A 44 -1.52 3.10 3.30
N LEU A 45 -2.81 3.01 3.03
CA LEU A 45 -3.64 4.04 2.41
C LEU A 45 -4.83 4.37 3.33
N PRO A 46 -4.61 5.10 4.45
CA PRO A 46 -5.62 5.36 5.48
C PRO A 46 -6.66 6.39 5.03
N PHE A 47 -7.58 5.97 4.17
CA PHE A 47 -8.62 6.85 3.60
C PHE A 47 -10.03 6.28 3.82
N ASP A 48 -10.96 7.12 4.26
CA ASP A 48 -12.40 6.80 4.37
C ASP A 48 -13.29 8.03 4.10
N GLY A 49 -12.80 8.95 3.26
CA GLY A 49 -13.42 10.26 3.04
C GLY A 49 -14.80 10.21 2.38
N THR A 50 -15.21 9.08 1.80
CA THR A 50 -16.55 8.91 1.20
C THR A 50 -17.43 7.93 1.97
N ALA A 51 -17.00 7.45 3.14
CA ALA A 51 -17.73 6.48 3.94
C ALA A 51 -19.14 6.97 4.26
N SER A 52 -20.14 6.12 4.02
CA SER A 52 -21.55 6.50 4.08
C SER A 52 -22.32 5.92 5.26
N PHE A 53 -21.99 4.70 5.69
CA PHE A 53 -22.68 4.02 6.81
C PHE A 53 -21.81 3.92 8.07
N ARG A 54 -20.58 3.41 7.93
CA ARG A 54 -19.60 3.29 9.02
C ARG A 54 -18.27 3.88 8.56
N SER A 55 -17.76 4.84 9.32
CA SER A 55 -16.39 5.33 9.20
C SER A 55 -15.43 4.46 10.03
N GLY A 56 -14.13 4.71 9.89
CA GLY A 56 -13.08 4.03 10.64
C GLY A 56 -12.23 3.08 9.79
N SER A 57 -12.53 2.90 8.50
CA SER A 57 -11.68 2.09 7.62
C SER A 57 -10.29 2.73 7.43
N ARG A 58 -10.14 4.05 7.64
CA ARG A 58 -8.83 4.72 7.66
C ARG A 58 -7.86 4.14 8.71
N ASP A 59 -8.38 3.53 9.78
CA ASP A 59 -7.56 2.91 10.83
C ASP A 59 -7.14 1.47 10.48
N GLY A 60 -7.68 0.93 9.37
CA GLY A 60 -7.43 -0.43 8.89
C GLY A 60 -5.94 -0.78 8.69
N PRO A 61 -5.12 0.07 8.03
CA PRO A 61 -3.71 -0.22 7.83
C PRO A 61 -2.95 -0.47 9.13
N ASP A 62 -3.14 0.40 10.13
CA ASP A 62 -2.45 0.29 11.42
C ASP A 62 -2.97 -0.89 12.24
N ALA A 63 -4.28 -1.18 12.16
CA ALA A 63 -4.88 -2.35 12.80
C ALA A 63 -4.33 -3.67 12.23
N ILE A 64 -4.15 -3.75 10.90
CA ILE A 64 -3.55 -4.93 10.25
C ILE A 64 -2.10 -5.12 10.71
N ARG A 65 -1.31 -4.05 10.73
CA ARG A 65 0.08 -4.12 11.21
C ARG A 65 0.16 -4.55 12.66
N LEU A 66 -0.67 -4.01 13.54
CA LEU A 66 -0.73 -4.42 14.94
C LEU A 66 -1.10 -5.91 15.07
N ALA A 67 -2.07 -6.38 14.28
CA ALA A 67 -2.50 -7.78 14.29
C ALA A 67 -1.42 -8.73 13.74
N SER A 68 -0.57 -8.27 12.82
CA SER A 68 0.48 -9.12 12.19
C SER A 68 1.43 -9.72 13.22
N PHE A 69 1.78 -9.00 14.29
CA PHE A 69 2.64 -9.48 15.38
C PHE A 69 2.06 -10.66 16.19
N ASN A 70 0.78 -11.00 16.00
CA ASN A 70 0.17 -12.16 16.65
C ASN A 70 0.32 -13.45 15.82
N PHE A 71 0.86 -13.38 14.61
CA PHE A 71 1.08 -14.53 13.74
C PHE A 71 2.54 -14.95 13.76
N GLU A 72 2.77 -16.25 13.55
CA GLU A 72 4.12 -16.78 13.31
C GLU A 72 4.57 -16.44 11.89
N SER A 73 5.86 -16.17 11.71
CA SER A 73 6.44 -15.87 10.39
C SER A 73 6.35 -17.06 9.42
N TYR A 74 6.30 -18.30 9.93
CA TYR A 74 6.23 -19.51 9.12
C TYR A 74 4.79 -19.96 8.82
N ASP A 75 4.44 -19.98 7.52
CA ASP A 75 3.22 -20.59 7.01
C ASP A 75 3.46 -22.05 6.61
N SER A 76 2.94 -22.98 7.41
CA SER A 76 3.08 -24.42 7.18
C SER A 76 2.30 -24.97 5.98
N TYR A 77 1.27 -24.27 5.51
CA TYR A 77 0.44 -24.73 4.40
C TYR A 77 1.16 -24.54 3.06
N TYR A 78 1.85 -23.40 2.90
CA TYR A 78 2.66 -23.08 1.73
C TYR A 78 4.14 -23.44 1.89
N GLY A 79 4.59 -23.68 3.13
CA GLY A 79 5.99 -23.96 3.43
C GLY A 79 6.90 -22.76 3.22
N VAL A 80 6.41 -21.57 3.56
CA VAL A 80 7.10 -20.28 3.37
C VAL A 80 7.34 -19.64 4.74
N ASP A 81 8.54 -19.11 4.96
CA ASP A 81 8.85 -18.27 6.11
C ASP A 81 8.94 -16.81 5.65
N LEU A 82 8.06 -15.96 6.19
CA LEU A 82 8.02 -14.53 5.86
C LEU A 82 9.31 -13.80 6.24
N SER A 83 10.01 -14.27 7.29
CA SER A 83 11.28 -13.68 7.73
C SER A 83 12.44 -13.91 6.75
N GLU A 84 12.26 -14.81 5.78
CA GLU A 84 13.22 -15.08 4.70
C GLU A 84 12.91 -14.30 3.41
N LEU A 85 11.81 -13.54 3.37
CA LEU A 85 11.40 -12.76 2.21
C LEU A 85 11.86 -11.29 2.33
N ASP A 86 12.20 -10.68 1.19
CA ASP A 86 12.54 -9.26 1.14
C ASP A 86 11.26 -8.39 1.12
N ILE A 87 10.70 -8.15 2.31
CA ILE A 87 9.49 -7.35 2.51
C ILE A 87 9.87 -5.98 3.10
N CYS A 88 9.43 -4.90 2.46
CA CYS A 88 9.58 -3.54 2.95
C CYS A 88 8.21 -2.94 3.28
N ASP A 89 8.01 -2.42 4.49
CA ASP A 89 6.83 -1.64 4.84
C ASP A 89 7.14 -0.14 4.87
N LEU A 90 6.56 0.61 3.93
CA LEU A 90 6.74 2.06 3.82
C LEU A 90 5.85 2.87 4.79
N GLY A 91 5.03 2.19 5.59
CA GLY A 91 4.06 2.83 6.47
C GLY A 91 2.85 3.37 5.70
N ASN A 92 2.21 4.41 6.25
CA ASN A 92 1.04 5.06 5.64
C ASN A 92 1.42 6.28 4.83
N MET A 93 0.78 6.42 3.66
CA MET A 93 0.70 7.67 2.89
C MET A 93 -0.18 8.71 3.59
N GLU A 94 0.14 9.99 3.40
CA GLU A 94 -0.67 11.11 3.85
C GLU A 94 -1.69 11.48 2.76
N LEU A 95 -2.92 10.98 2.90
CA LEU A 95 -3.94 11.09 1.85
C LEU A 95 -4.95 12.21 2.07
N GLY A 96 -4.88 12.94 3.19
CA GLY A 96 -5.87 13.96 3.53
C GLY A 96 -7.31 13.42 3.57
N ALA A 97 -8.28 14.30 3.32
CA ALA A 97 -9.72 13.96 3.35
C ALA A 97 -10.42 14.12 1.99
N ASP A 98 -9.77 14.77 1.02
CA ASP A 98 -10.34 15.00 -0.30
C ASP A 98 -10.03 13.82 -1.23
N PRO A 99 -11.05 13.20 -1.87
CA PRO A 99 -10.83 12.06 -2.76
C PRO A 99 -9.91 12.37 -3.95
N ALA A 100 -9.97 13.57 -4.53
CA ALA A 100 -9.15 13.90 -5.69
C ALA A 100 -7.67 14.01 -5.29
N TYR A 101 -7.39 14.70 -4.18
CA TYR A 101 -6.05 14.76 -3.59
C TYR A 101 -5.52 13.35 -3.30
N ALA A 102 -6.28 12.51 -2.60
CA ALA A 102 -5.88 11.15 -2.26
C ALA A 102 -5.55 10.31 -3.51
N GLN A 103 -6.37 10.40 -4.56
CA GLN A 103 -6.16 9.66 -5.81
C GLN A 103 -4.89 10.10 -6.54
N GLU A 104 -4.59 11.40 -6.60
CA GLU A 104 -3.32 11.87 -7.19
C GLU A 104 -2.12 11.42 -6.36
N THR A 105 -2.16 11.60 -5.03
CA THR A 105 -1.07 11.17 -4.15
C THR A 105 -0.78 9.68 -4.24
N ILE A 106 -1.81 8.83 -4.38
CA ILE A 106 -1.64 7.39 -4.61
C ILE A 106 -0.89 7.12 -5.92
N LYS A 107 -1.29 7.77 -7.01
CA LYS A 107 -0.64 7.57 -8.32
C LYS A 107 0.81 8.00 -8.30
N GLU A 108 1.10 9.18 -7.75
CA GLU A 108 2.47 9.69 -7.58
C GLU A 108 3.31 8.74 -6.71
N GLY A 109 2.75 8.26 -5.60
CA GLY A 109 3.43 7.32 -4.72
C GLY A 109 3.75 5.98 -5.38
N ILE A 110 2.87 5.47 -6.25
CA ILE A 110 3.10 4.24 -7.01
C ILE A 110 4.28 4.38 -7.99
N GLU A 111 4.53 5.57 -8.54
CA GLU A 111 5.67 5.85 -9.43
C GLU A 111 7.01 5.76 -8.69
N LEU A 112 7.02 5.94 -7.36
CA LEU A 112 8.22 5.87 -6.53
C LEU A 112 8.58 4.45 -6.09
N LEU A 113 7.71 3.47 -6.32
CA LEU A 113 7.96 2.08 -5.93
C LEU A 113 8.92 1.41 -6.93
N PRO A 114 9.77 0.46 -6.50
CA PRO A 114 10.58 -0.33 -7.41
C PRO A 114 9.73 -1.08 -8.44
N GLU A 115 10.16 -1.14 -9.71
CA GLU A 115 9.41 -1.82 -10.80
C GLU A 115 9.32 -3.33 -10.64
N ARG A 116 10.34 -3.93 -10.01
CA ARG A 116 10.39 -5.38 -9.79
C ARG A 116 9.55 -5.85 -8.59
N ALA A 117 9.17 -4.93 -7.71
CA ALA A 117 8.54 -5.28 -6.45
C ALA A 117 7.02 -5.43 -6.60
N VAL A 118 6.46 -6.41 -5.91
CA VAL A 118 5.02 -6.59 -5.79
C VAL A 118 4.50 -5.62 -4.73
N ALA A 119 3.69 -4.65 -5.15
CA ALA A 119 3.08 -3.68 -4.24
C ALA A 119 1.82 -4.26 -3.57
N ILE A 120 1.77 -4.17 -2.24
CA ILE A 120 0.66 -4.62 -1.39
C ILE A 120 0.09 -3.39 -0.68
N PHE A 121 -1.14 -3.02 -1.03
CA PHE A 121 -1.79 -1.86 -0.43
C PHE A 121 -2.74 -2.27 0.70
N LEU A 122 -2.50 -1.75 1.90
CA LEU A 122 -3.42 -1.84 3.02
C LEU A 122 -4.35 -0.63 2.93
N GLY A 123 -5.57 -0.84 2.46
CA GLY A 123 -6.51 0.25 2.23
C GLY A 123 -7.30 0.68 3.47
N GLY A 124 -8.06 1.76 3.29
CA GLY A 124 -9.26 2.03 4.07
C GLY A 124 -10.52 1.63 3.30
N GLU A 125 -11.14 2.58 2.63
CA GLU A 125 -12.33 2.32 1.80
C GLU A 125 -11.99 1.97 0.34
N HIS A 126 -12.96 1.45 -0.41
CA HIS A 126 -12.76 0.92 -1.77
C HIS A 126 -12.45 2.00 -2.83
N SER A 127 -12.76 3.28 -2.56
CA SER A 127 -12.66 4.42 -3.49
C SER A 127 -11.23 4.74 -3.97
N ILE A 128 -10.21 4.25 -3.27
CA ILE A 128 -8.79 4.44 -3.61
C ILE A 128 -8.33 3.49 -4.74
N THR A 129 -9.02 2.36 -4.92
CA THR A 129 -8.60 1.28 -5.83
C THR A 129 -8.51 1.70 -7.30
N PRO A 130 -9.41 2.54 -7.85
CA PRO A 130 -9.28 3.03 -9.21
C PRO A 130 -7.95 3.75 -9.47
N ALA A 131 -7.42 4.50 -8.49
CA ALA A 131 -6.14 5.18 -8.60
C ALA A 131 -4.97 4.19 -8.54
N ILE A 132 -5.08 3.15 -7.70
CA ILE A 132 -4.09 2.06 -7.65
C ILE A 132 -4.00 1.33 -8.99
N VAL A 133 -5.15 0.93 -9.55
CA VAL A 133 -5.23 0.25 -10.85
C VAL A 133 -4.62 1.11 -11.95
N GLU A 134 -4.97 2.39 -12.00
CA GLU A 134 -4.43 3.32 -12.98
C GLU A 134 -2.92 3.50 -12.84
N GLY A 135 -2.41 3.71 -11.61
CA GLY A 135 -0.98 3.86 -11.34
C GLY A 135 -0.17 2.62 -11.71
N LEU A 136 -0.62 1.44 -11.30
CA LEU A 136 0.05 0.17 -11.63
C LEU A 136 0.00 -0.11 -13.13
N GLY A 137 -1.13 0.15 -13.78
CA GLY A 137 -1.31 -0.12 -15.21
C GLY A 137 -0.46 0.78 -16.10
N ARG A 138 -0.22 2.04 -15.70
CA ARG A 138 0.72 2.93 -16.39
C ARG A 138 2.16 2.41 -16.37
N ARG A 139 2.54 1.68 -15.31
CA ARG A 139 3.89 1.12 -15.13
C ARG A 139 4.05 -0.25 -15.79
N SER A 140 3.06 -1.12 -15.63
CA SER A 140 3.15 -2.55 -15.96
C SER A 140 2.42 -2.93 -17.25
N GLY A 141 1.69 -1.98 -17.87
CA GLY A 141 0.82 -2.24 -19.00
C GLY A 141 -0.57 -2.72 -18.57
N ALA A 142 -1.30 -3.32 -19.51
CA ALA A 142 -2.70 -3.68 -19.29
C ALA A 142 -2.87 -4.76 -18.19
N LEU A 143 -3.84 -4.56 -17.29
CA LEU A 143 -4.08 -5.38 -16.11
C LEU A 143 -5.38 -6.17 -16.21
N GLY A 144 -5.38 -7.38 -15.68
CA GLY A 144 -6.60 -8.07 -15.27
C GLY A 144 -6.94 -7.70 -13.83
N VAL A 145 -8.20 -7.33 -13.56
CA VAL A 145 -8.66 -6.94 -12.22
C VAL A 145 -9.67 -7.96 -11.71
N LEU A 146 -9.37 -8.56 -10.54
CA LEU A 146 -10.28 -9.42 -9.81
C LEU A 146 -10.69 -8.73 -8.51
N VAL A 147 -12.00 -8.50 -8.34
CA VAL A 147 -12.58 -7.89 -7.15
C VAL A 147 -13.29 -8.95 -6.32
N LEU A 148 -12.97 -9.01 -5.03
CA LEU A 148 -13.68 -9.84 -4.06
C LEU A 148 -14.53 -8.91 -3.19
N ASP A 149 -15.82 -8.81 -3.48
CA ASP A 149 -16.72 -7.89 -2.78
C ASP A 149 -18.11 -8.49 -2.60
N ALA A 150 -18.83 -8.02 -1.59
CA ALA A 150 -20.26 -8.27 -1.43
C ALA A 150 -21.10 -7.36 -2.35
N HIS A 151 -20.57 -6.20 -2.74
CA HIS A 151 -21.24 -5.13 -3.49
C HIS A 151 -20.69 -4.98 -4.91
N LEU A 152 -21.56 -4.63 -5.86
CA LEU A 152 -21.13 -4.37 -7.23
C LEU A 152 -20.21 -3.14 -7.36
N ASP A 153 -20.49 -2.08 -6.59
CA ASP A 153 -19.83 -0.77 -6.69
C ASP A 153 -19.81 -0.17 -8.10
N LEU A 154 -20.91 -0.38 -8.85
CA LEU A 154 -21.07 0.03 -10.25
C LEU A 154 -21.89 1.32 -10.46
N ARG A 155 -22.18 2.07 -9.39
CA ARG A 155 -22.96 3.30 -9.49
C ARG A 155 -22.21 4.36 -10.29
N GLU A 156 -22.98 5.24 -10.96
CA GLU A 156 -22.45 6.43 -11.61
C GLU A 156 -21.84 7.38 -10.58
N ASP A 157 -22.65 7.72 -9.58
CA ASP A 157 -22.30 8.54 -8.44
C ASP A 157 -23.04 8.08 -7.18
N TYR A 158 -22.50 8.43 -6.02
CA TYR A 158 -23.16 8.24 -4.74
C TYR A 158 -22.68 9.29 -3.74
N GLY A 159 -23.60 9.88 -2.98
CA GLY A 159 -23.25 10.98 -2.07
C GLY A 159 -22.73 12.23 -2.81
N CYS A 160 -23.26 12.49 -4.01
CA CYS A 160 -22.88 13.62 -4.88
C CYS A 160 -21.43 13.56 -5.41
N THR A 161 -20.81 12.37 -5.45
CA THR A 161 -19.47 12.18 -6.02
C THR A 161 -19.36 10.87 -6.79
N ALA A 162 -18.68 10.92 -7.93
CA ALA A 162 -18.30 9.75 -8.73
C ALA A 162 -17.13 8.98 -8.12
N SER A 163 -16.42 9.59 -7.16
CA SER A 163 -15.27 9.01 -6.45
C SER A 163 -15.68 8.30 -5.14
N SER A 164 -16.96 7.95 -4.97
CA SER A 164 -17.42 7.20 -3.81
C SER A 164 -16.94 5.74 -3.86
N HIS A 165 -16.75 5.12 -2.69
CA HIS A 165 -16.51 3.68 -2.56
C HIS A 165 -17.55 2.86 -3.33
N ALA A 166 -18.83 3.27 -3.33
CA ALA A 166 -19.92 2.60 -4.05
C ALA A 166 -19.85 2.74 -5.59
N CYS A 167 -18.83 3.40 -6.13
CA CYS A 167 -18.60 3.61 -7.56
C CYS A 167 -17.24 3.02 -8.01
N ALA A 168 -16.47 2.41 -7.11
CA ALA A 168 -15.08 2.03 -7.37
C ALA A 168 -14.94 1.08 -8.57
N SER A 169 -15.74 0.02 -8.63
CA SER A 169 -15.72 -0.93 -9.75
C SER A 169 -16.03 -0.26 -11.08
N ARG A 170 -16.97 0.69 -11.11
CA ARG A 170 -17.26 1.46 -12.32
C ARG A 170 -16.05 2.29 -12.76
N ARG A 171 -15.44 3.01 -11.81
CA ARG A 171 -14.24 3.82 -12.08
C ARG A 171 -13.05 2.97 -12.55
N ILE A 172 -12.95 1.71 -12.09
CA ILE A 172 -11.96 0.74 -12.58
C ILE A 172 -12.25 0.35 -14.04
N LEU A 173 -13.50 -0.01 -14.37
CA LEU A 173 -13.90 -0.40 -15.73
C LEU A 173 -13.71 0.71 -16.77
N GLU A 174 -13.71 1.97 -16.33
CA GLU A 174 -13.47 3.14 -17.18
C GLU A 174 -11.97 3.40 -17.44
N LYS A 175 -11.05 2.64 -16.85
CA LYS A 175 -9.60 2.81 -17.08
C LYS A 175 -9.13 2.06 -18.31
N ASP A 176 -8.44 2.76 -19.20
CA ASP A 176 -7.84 2.18 -20.42
C ASP A 176 -6.78 1.10 -20.15
N VAL A 177 -6.25 1.07 -18.92
CA VAL A 177 -5.28 0.04 -18.50
C VAL A 177 -5.93 -1.28 -18.10
N VAL A 178 -7.25 -1.42 -18.10
CA VAL A 178 -7.93 -2.67 -17.71
C VAL A 178 -8.24 -3.54 -18.93
N ALA A 179 -7.54 -4.67 -19.05
CA ALA A 179 -7.75 -5.67 -20.10
C ALA A 179 -8.90 -6.63 -19.78
N GLY A 180 -9.24 -6.81 -18.50
CA GLY A 180 -10.31 -7.69 -18.07
C GLY A 180 -10.70 -7.43 -16.62
N TYR A 181 -11.97 -7.68 -16.30
CA TYR A 181 -12.54 -7.47 -14.97
C TYR A 181 -13.44 -8.63 -14.58
N ALA A 182 -13.30 -9.10 -13.34
CA ALA A 182 -14.21 -10.05 -12.73
C ALA A 182 -14.50 -9.64 -11.28
N SER A 183 -15.73 -9.89 -10.82
CA SER A 183 -16.11 -9.72 -9.42
C SER A 183 -16.74 -10.99 -8.85
N ILE A 184 -16.33 -11.38 -7.65
CA ILE A 184 -16.76 -12.61 -6.97
C ILE A 184 -17.28 -12.26 -5.58
N GLY A 185 -18.39 -12.89 -5.19
CA GLY A 185 -19.01 -12.73 -3.87
C GLY A 185 -20.20 -11.77 -3.84
N ILE A 186 -20.52 -11.16 -4.98
CA ILE A 186 -21.62 -10.21 -5.14
C ILE A 186 -22.93 -10.82 -4.65
N ARG A 187 -23.58 -10.10 -3.74
CA ARG A 187 -24.89 -10.43 -3.18
C ARG A 187 -25.72 -9.19 -2.83
N SER A 188 -25.24 -8.02 -3.23
CA SER A 188 -25.88 -6.71 -3.09
C SER A 188 -25.36 -5.81 -4.22
N GLY A 189 -26.20 -4.96 -4.81
CA GLY A 189 -25.69 -4.00 -5.78
C GLY A 189 -26.73 -3.53 -6.79
N SER A 190 -26.44 -2.36 -7.35
CA SER A 190 -27.13 -1.67 -8.44
C SER A 190 -26.07 -1.02 -9.32
#